data_AF-A0A5M3WT59-F1
#
_entry.id   AF-A0A5M3WT59-F1
#
_cell.length_a   1.000
_cell.length_b   1.000
_cell.length_c   1.000
_cell.angle_alpha   90.00
_cell.angle_beta   90.00
_cell.angle_gamma   90.00
#
_symmetry.space_group_name_H-M   'P 1'
#
loop_
_entity.id
_entity.type
_entity.pdbx_description
1 polymer ?
#
loop_
_entity_poly.entity_id
_entity_poly.type
_entity_poly.pdbx_seq_one_letter_code
_entity_poly.pdbx_strand_id
1 'polypeptide(L)'
;MLRIHFTAEDIARTRLATAPRAGHHDDLIRASVEADVAARVGALLAGGVEALLRGFEPLMRWRAPVLEVRYPVERDLHLQGRGLRLVPSFCCGATPLPLVEQDLPPVLVYPIAPEHRRDAITDPGDSLADLMGGTRAAVLAALRDSASTTQLATRLHTSLAAMSRHTKTLRQAGLITTTRCGPAVLHDLTPLGRRLLDGPLCVTAQRSSPSQGADRLLRLCDSHDQ
;
A
#
# COMPACT_ATOMS: atom_id res chain seq x y z
N MET A 1 10.22 -15.18 1.27
CA MET A 1 9.34 -15.67 0.19
C MET A 1 8.29 -16.60 0.77
N LEU A 2 7.02 -16.44 0.40
CA LEU A 2 5.96 -17.37 0.74
C LEU A 2 5.69 -18.30 -0.44
N ARG A 3 5.73 -19.61 -0.22
CA ARG A 3 5.35 -20.64 -1.19
C ARG A 3 4.04 -21.28 -0.75
N ILE A 4 3.02 -21.19 -1.60
CA ILE A 4 1.71 -21.80 -1.34
C ILE A 4 1.58 -23.04 -2.20
N HIS A 5 1.47 -24.21 -1.57
CA HIS A 5 1.40 -25.51 -2.22
C HIS A 5 -0.06 -25.94 -2.41
N PHE A 6 -0.42 -26.25 -3.65
CA PHE A 6 -1.77 -26.66 -4.05
C PHE A 6 -1.82 -28.16 -4.32
N THR A 7 -2.91 -28.79 -3.92
CA THR A 7 -3.38 -30.06 -4.48
C THR A 7 -4.39 -29.82 -5.59
N ALA A 8 -4.76 -30.86 -6.35
CA ALA A 8 -5.85 -30.76 -7.33
C ALA A 8 -7.19 -30.36 -6.67
N GLU A 9 -7.44 -30.81 -5.45
CA GLU A 9 -8.61 -30.42 -4.67
C GLU A 9 -8.56 -28.93 -4.28
N ASP A 10 -7.39 -28.42 -3.91
CA ASP A 10 -7.21 -27.00 -3.61
C ASP A 10 -7.48 -26.11 -4.82
N ILE A 11 -7.05 -26.55 -6.00
CA ILE A 11 -7.35 -25.86 -7.26
C ILE A 11 -8.87 -25.79 -7.46
N ALA A 12 -9.59 -26.89 -7.31
CA ALA A 12 -11.05 -26.92 -7.47
C ALA A 12 -11.81 -26.06 -6.44
N ARG A 13 -11.26 -25.92 -5.23
CA ARG A 13 -11.82 -25.13 -4.13
C ARG A 13 -11.36 -23.68 -4.11
N THR A 14 -10.44 -23.28 -5.00
CA THR A 14 -9.98 -21.89 -5.08
C THR A 14 -11.12 -20.98 -5.53
N ARG A 15 -11.25 -19.84 -4.86
CA ARG A 15 -12.32 -18.86 -5.11
C ARG A 15 -11.75 -17.45 -5.19
N LEU A 16 -12.22 -16.70 -6.17
CA LEU A 16 -12.08 -15.25 -6.20
C LEU A 16 -13.23 -14.65 -5.40
N ALA A 17 -12.93 -13.82 -4.41
CA ALA A 17 -13.95 -13.04 -3.74
C ALA A 17 -14.51 -12.02 -4.74
N THR A 18 -15.83 -12.05 -4.91
CA THR A 18 -16.54 -10.95 -5.54
C THR A 18 -16.41 -9.72 -4.65
N ALA A 19 -16.40 -8.53 -5.26
CA ALA A 19 -16.22 -7.28 -4.56
C ALA A 19 -17.11 -7.25 -3.31
N PRO A 20 -16.58 -6.91 -2.11
CA PRO A 20 -17.43 -6.71 -0.96
C PRO A 20 -18.49 -5.66 -1.33
N ARG A 21 -19.74 -5.84 -0.88
CA ARG A 21 -20.77 -4.79 -0.93
C ARG A 21 -20.24 -3.63 -0.09
N ALA A 22 -19.51 -2.72 -0.71
CA ALA A 22 -19.06 -1.50 -0.07
C ALA A 22 -20.28 -0.65 0.25
N GLY A 23 -20.30 -0.03 1.43
CA GLY A 23 -21.22 1.07 1.71
C GLY A 23 -20.96 2.26 0.78
N HIS A 24 -21.66 3.38 1.00
CA HIS A 24 -21.71 4.60 0.17
C HIS A 24 -20.36 5.35 -0.09
N HIS A 25 -19.22 4.69 -0.06
CA HIS A 25 -17.88 5.28 -0.17
C HIS A 25 -17.29 5.04 -1.57
N ASP A 26 -17.16 6.12 -2.33
CA ASP A 26 -16.45 6.30 -3.61
C ASP A 26 -16.69 5.30 -4.75
N ASP A 27 -17.47 5.74 -5.74
CA ASP A 27 -17.74 5.02 -6.99
C ASP A 27 -16.48 4.62 -7.75
N LEU A 28 -15.39 5.37 -7.62
CA LEU A 28 -14.10 5.06 -8.25
C LEU A 28 -13.44 3.81 -7.67
N ILE A 29 -13.44 3.68 -6.34
CA ILE A 29 -12.87 2.51 -5.67
C ILE A 29 -13.67 1.27 -6.08
N ARG A 30 -14.99 1.37 -6.02
CA ARG A 30 -15.89 0.30 -6.45
C ARG A 30 -15.65 -0.09 -7.90
N ALA A 31 -15.66 0.88 -8.81
CA ALA A 31 -15.49 0.63 -10.23
C ALA A 31 -14.10 0.09 -10.62
N SER A 32 -13.06 0.43 -9.84
CA SER A 32 -11.71 -0.13 -10.00
C SER A 32 -11.62 -1.59 -9.54
N VAL A 33 -12.24 -1.91 -8.40
CA VAL A 33 -12.32 -3.28 -7.89
C VAL A 33 -13.17 -4.16 -8.82
N GLU A 34 -14.29 -3.64 -9.32
CA GLU A 34 -15.13 -4.33 -10.30
C GLU A 34 -14.38 -4.63 -11.59
N ALA A 35 -13.57 -3.68 -12.09
CA ALA A 35 -12.76 -3.87 -13.29
C ALA A 35 -11.70 -4.98 -13.09
N ASP A 36 -11.00 -4.99 -11.95
CA ASP A 36 -10.02 -6.04 -11.67
C ASP A 36 -10.71 -7.40 -11.55
N VAL A 37 -11.80 -7.50 -10.79
CA VAL A 37 -12.57 -8.74 -10.64
C VAL A 37 -13.07 -9.26 -11.99
N ALA A 38 -13.57 -8.39 -12.87
CA ALA A 38 -14.02 -8.79 -14.21
C ALA A 38 -12.88 -9.39 -15.03
N ALA A 39 -11.69 -8.79 -15.02
CA ALA A 39 -10.51 -9.33 -15.70
C ALA A 39 -10.10 -10.70 -15.13
N ARG A 40 -10.10 -10.85 -13.79
CA ARG A 40 -9.79 -12.13 -13.12
C ARG A 40 -10.80 -13.23 -13.44
N VAL A 41 -12.09 -12.89 -13.46
CA VAL A 41 -13.15 -13.83 -13.87
C VAL A 41 -12.98 -14.23 -15.33
N GLY A 42 -12.63 -13.30 -16.21
CA GLY A 42 -12.32 -13.60 -17.61
C GLY A 42 -11.21 -14.64 -17.75
N ALA A 43 -10.10 -14.47 -17.03
CA ALA A 43 -9.00 -15.45 -17.02
C ALA A 43 -9.43 -16.82 -16.46
N LEU A 44 -10.22 -16.82 -15.38
CA LEU A 44 -10.78 -18.04 -14.79
C LEU A 44 -11.68 -18.81 -15.77
N LEU A 45 -12.53 -18.11 -16.51
CA LEU A 45 -13.42 -18.72 -17.51
C LEU A 45 -12.66 -19.24 -18.73
N ALA A 46 -11.60 -18.54 -19.14
CA ALA A 46 -10.83 -18.90 -20.34
C ALA A 46 -9.90 -20.11 -20.13
N GLY A 47 -9.33 -20.28 -18.95
CA GLY A 47 -8.32 -21.32 -18.71
C GLY A 47 -8.26 -21.87 -17.29
N GLY A 48 -9.35 -21.73 -16.53
CA GLY A 48 -9.47 -22.24 -15.18
C GLY A 48 -8.60 -21.49 -14.17
N VAL A 49 -8.44 -22.11 -12.99
CA VAL A 49 -7.73 -21.49 -11.85
C VAL A 49 -6.26 -21.25 -12.16
N GLU A 50 -5.61 -22.11 -12.95
CA GLU A 50 -4.22 -21.85 -13.33
C GLU A 50 -4.07 -20.61 -14.21
N ALA A 51 -4.98 -20.36 -15.16
CA ALA A 51 -4.96 -19.14 -15.95
C ALA A 51 -5.22 -17.89 -15.09
N LEU A 52 -6.13 -18.00 -14.12
CA LEU A 52 -6.33 -16.97 -13.08
C LEU A 52 -5.03 -16.70 -12.30
N LEU A 53 -4.33 -17.74 -11.83
CA LEU A 53 -3.10 -17.61 -11.04
C LEU A 53 -1.94 -17.02 -11.86
N ARG A 54 -1.79 -17.42 -13.14
CA ARG A 54 -0.81 -16.83 -14.06
C ARG A 54 -1.09 -15.35 -14.35
N GLY A 55 -2.35 -14.93 -14.31
CA GLY A 55 -2.73 -13.53 -14.49
C GLY A 55 -2.21 -12.57 -13.42
N PHE A 56 -1.63 -13.08 -12.32
CA PHE A 56 -1.04 -12.26 -11.26
C PHE A 56 0.45 -11.94 -11.46
N GLU A 57 1.08 -12.35 -12.56
CA GLU A 57 2.46 -11.92 -12.81
C GLU A 57 2.56 -10.40 -13.07
N PRO A 58 3.63 -9.72 -12.59
CA PRO A 58 4.79 -10.25 -11.86
C PRO A 58 4.62 -10.28 -10.33
N LEU A 59 3.45 -9.88 -9.82
CA LEU A 59 3.14 -9.77 -8.39
C LEU A 59 3.23 -11.11 -7.66
N MET A 60 2.71 -12.17 -8.29
CA MET A 60 2.81 -13.55 -7.84
C MET A 60 3.23 -14.41 -9.03
N ARG A 61 4.01 -15.46 -8.78
CA ARG A 61 4.48 -16.36 -9.83
C ARG A 61 3.88 -17.74 -9.64
N TRP A 62 3.08 -18.17 -10.62
CA TRP A 62 2.53 -19.52 -10.63
C TRP A 62 3.53 -20.48 -11.28
N ARG A 63 4.06 -21.40 -10.48
CA ARG A 63 4.92 -22.50 -10.90
C ARG A 63 4.29 -23.79 -10.41
N ALA A 64 3.31 -24.29 -11.17
CA ALA A 64 2.48 -25.41 -10.77
C ALA A 64 3.31 -26.53 -10.10
N PRO A 65 2.92 -27.03 -8.91
CA PRO A 65 1.69 -26.70 -8.16
C PRO A 65 1.87 -25.58 -7.09
N VAL A 66 2.90 -24.74 -7.22
CA VAL A 66 3.30 -23.74 -6.21
C VAL A 66 3.04 -22.32 -6.68
N LEU A 67 2.41 -21.51 -5.83
CA LEU A 67 2.32 -20.06 -6.00
C LEU A 67 3.38 -19.37 -5.14
N GLU A 68 4.30 -18.65 -5.77
CA GLU A 68 5.34 -17.88 -5.10
C GLU A 68 4.86 -16.43 -4.91
N VAL A 69 4.91 -15.95 -3.66
CA VAL A 69 4.50 -14.61 -3.26
C VAL A 69 5.62 -13.95 -2.46
N ARG A 70 5.96 -12.70 -2.79
CA ARG A 70 6.93 -11.93 -2.00
C ARG A 70 6.44 -11.82 -0.55
N TYR A 71 7.29 -12.19 0.40
CA TYR A 71 6.96 -12.17 1.82
C TYR A 71 8.24 -11.96 2.65
N PRO A 72 8.20 -11.21 3.77
CA PRO A 72 9.40 -10.85 4.54
C PRO A 72 10.19 -12.03 5.11
N VAL A 73 9.53 -13.18 5.28
CA VAL A 73 10.13 -14.41 5.82
C VAL A 73 9.98 -15.54 4.80
N GLU A 74 10.89 -16.50 4.79
CA GLU A 74 10.71 -17.77 4.08
C GLU A 74 9.65 -18.61 4.78
N ARG A 75 8.60 -19.01 4.05
CA ARG A 75 7.50 -19.80 4.62
C ARG A 75 6.86 -20.68 3.56
N ASP A 76 6.49 -21.89 3.94
CA ASP A 76 5.66 -22.79 3.15
C ASP A 76 4.26 -22.88 3.76
N LEU A 77 3.24 -22.71 2.92
CA LEU A 77 1.83 -22.87 3.27
C LEU A 77 1.23 -23.99 2.42
N HIS A 78 0.81 -25.06 3.08
CA HIS A 78 0.09 -26.15 2.42
C HIS A 78 -1.41 -25.96 2.63
N LEU A 79 -2.17 -25.92 1.53
CA LEU A 79 -3.60 -25.66 1.58
C LEU A 79 -4.40 -26.86 2.11
N GLN A 80 -3.91 -28.09 1.89
CA GLN A 80 -4.46 -29.32 2.50
C GLN A 80 -5.96 -29.53 2.20
N GLY A 81 -6.38 -29.29 0.95
CA GLY A 81 -7.78 -29.41 0.53
C GLY A 81 -8.68 -28.26 0.97
N ARG A 82 -8.16 -27.21 1.63
CA ARG A 82 -8.95 -26.03 2.02
C ARG A 82 -9.21 -25.07 0.85
N GLY A 83 -8.40 -25.13 -0.20
CA GLY A 83 -8.40 -24.14 -1.28
C GLY A 83 -7.86 -22.78 -0.85
N LEU A 84 -7.76 -21.85 -1.82
CA LEU A 84 -7.30 -20.47 -1.59
C LEU A 84 -8.42 -19.47 -1.91
N ARG A 85 -8.62 -18.47 -1.06
CA ARG A 85 -9.52 -17.34 -1.35
C ARG A 85 -8.73 -16.10 -1.73
N LEU A 86 -8.88 -15.63 -2.96
CA LEU A 86 -8.24 -14.43 -3.48
C LEU A 86 -9.16 -13.22 -3.26
N VAL A 87 -8.67 -12.17 -2.60
CA VAL A 87 -9.45 -10.97 -2.28
C VAL A 87 -8.78 -9.73 -2.88
N PRO A 88 -9.42 -9.03 -3.86
CA PRO A 88 -8.88 -7.80 -4.40
C PRO A 88 -8.90 -6.69 -3.35
N SER A 89 -7.93 -5.80 -3.42
CA SER A 89 -7.86 -4.63 -2.56
C SER A 89 -7.34 -3.43 -3.34
N PHE A 90 -8.10 -2.33 -3.30
CA PHE A 90 -7.70 -1.04 -3.87
C PHE A 90 -6.47 -0.46 -3.14
N CYS A 91 -6.42 -0.68 -1.82
CA CYS A 91 -5.51 -0.01 -0.90
C CYS A 91 -4.34 -0.87 -0.41
N CYS A 92 -4.27 -2.13 -0.85
CA CYS A 92 -3.14 -2.98 -0.48
C CYS A 92 -1.85 -2.36 -1.02
N GLY A 93 -0.79 -2.39 -0.21
CA GLY A 93 0.55 -2.05 -0.67
C GLY A 93 1.00 -2.98 -1.80
N ALA A 94 2.19 -2.75 -2.35
CA ALA A 94 2.70 -3.50 -3.50
C ALA A 94 2.93 -5.02 -3.26
N THR A 95 2.61 -5.55 -2.07
CA THR A 95 2.83 -6.95 -1.69
C THR A 95 1.53 -7.58 -1.18
N PRO A 96 1.12 -8.76 -1.68
CA PRO A 96 -0.06 -9.46 -1.19
C PRO A 96 0.06 -9.84 0.29
N LEU A 97 -1.07 -9.81 1.00
CA LEU A 97 -1.15 -10.10 2.43
C LEU A 97 -1.86 -11.46 2.64
N PRO A 98 -1.13 -12.49 3.12
CA PRO A 98 -1.74 -13.75 3.50
C PRO A 98 -2.40 -13.63 4.88
N LEU A 99 -3.68 -13.96 4.97
CA LEU A 99 -4.40 -14.18 6.22
C LEU A 99 -4.64 -15.68 6.37
N VAL A 100 -3.99 -16.27 7.37
CA VAL A 100 -4.04 -17.71 7.62
C VAL A 100 -4.63 -17.93 9.01
N GLU A 101 -5.84 -18.47 9.05
CA GLU A 101 -6.45 -19.06 10.24
C GLU A 101 -6.46 -20.57 10.08
N GLN A 102 -6.30 -21.33 11.17
CA GLN A 102 -6.04 -22.78 11.09
C GLN A 102 -7.20 -23.55 10.43
N ASP A 103 -8.44 -23.17 10.74
CA ASP A 103 -9.66 -23.88 10.31
C ASP A 103 -10.41 -23.22 9.15
N LEU A 104 -9.92 -22.09 8.64
CA LEU A 104 -10.53 -21.39 7.51
C LEU A 104 -9.70 -21.56 6.24
N PRO A 105 -10.34 -21.48 5.05
CA PRO A 105 -9.61 -21.35 3.80
C PRO A 105 -8.64 -20.16 3.89
N PRO A 106 -7.34 -20.36 3.64
CA PRO A 106 -6.38 -19.27 3.60
C PRO A 106 -6.84 -18.17 2.63
N VAL A 107 -6.75 -16.92 3.08
CA VAL A 107 -7.13 -15.75 2.30
C VAL A 107 -5.85 -15.05 1.85
N LEU A 108 -5.77 -14.72 0.56
CA LEU A 108 -4.71 -13.91 0.01
C LEU A 108 -5.30 -12.61 -0.51
N VAL A 109 -5.05 -11.52 0.22
CA VAL A 109 -5.43 -10.18 -0.18
C VAL A 109 -4.39 -9.65 -1.15
N TYR A 110 -4.79 -9.20 -2.33
CA TYR A 110 -3.86 -8.72 -3.37
C TYR A 110 -4.22 -7.29 -3.82
N PRO A 111 -3.22 -6.46 -4.17
CA PRO A 111 -3.49 -5.17 -4.80
C PRO A 111 -4.15 -5.36 -6.17
N ILE A 112 -5.24 -4.65 -6.44
CA ILE A 112 -5.77 -4.56 -7.81
C ILE A 112 -4.67 -4.07 -8.76
N ALA A 113 -4.70 -4.56 -9.99
CA ALA A 113 -3.69 -4.17 -10.97
C ALA A 113 -3.76 -2.65 -11.24
N PRO A 114 -2.61 -1.95 -11.39
CA PRO A 114 -2.60 -0.51 -11.67
C PRO A 114 -3.47 -0.13 -12.88
N GLU A 115 -3.48 -0.95 -13.92
CA GLU A 115 -4.28 -0.76 -15.14
C GLU A 115 -5.80 -0.87 -14.92
N HIS A 116 -6.23 -1.48 -13.81
CA HIS A 116 -7.64 -1.55 -13.42
C HIS A 116 -8.05 -0.42 -12.48
N ARG A 117 -7.11 0.41 -12.01
CA ARG A 117 -7.44 1.61 -11.23
C ARG A 117 -8.06 2.63 -12.17
N ARG A 118 -9.30 3.01 -11.89
CA ARG A 118 -9.92 4.15 -12.54
C ARG A 118 -9.35 5.41 -11.91
N ASP A 119 -8.78 6.27 -12.73
CA ASP A 119 -8.29 7.55 -12.29
C ASP A 119 -9.46 8.39 -11.79
N ALA A 120 -9.36 8.91 -10.57
CA ALA A 120 -10.08 10.13 -10.24
C ALA A 120 -9.57 11.18 -11.21
N ILE A 121 -10.45 11.73 -12.04
CA ILE A 121 -10.12 12.92 -12.85
C ILE A 121 -10.04 14.10 -11.87
N THR A 122 -8.97 14.15 -11.08
CA THR A 122 -8.52 15.31 -10.34
C THR A 122 -7.06 15.03 -9.98
N ASP A 123 -6.12 15.79 -10.54
CA ASP A 123 -4.74 15.77 -10.07
C ASP A 123 -4.77 16.05 -8.55
N PRO A 124 -4.15 15.21 -7.69
CA PRO A 124 -4.05 15.50 -6.27
C PRO A 124 -3.54 16.92 -5.99
N GLY A 125 -2.73 17.47 -6.89
CA GLY A 125 -2.29 18.87 -6.88
C GLY A 125 -3.44 19.89 -6.88
N ASP A 126 -4.52 19.67 -7.64
CA ASP A 126 -5.65 20.59 -7.76
C ASP A 126 -6.53 20.56 -6.50
N SER A 127 -6.83 19.36 -5.98
CA SER A 127 -7.60 19.22 -4.73
C SER A 127 -6.87 19.78 -3.50
N LEU A 128 -5.54 19.65 -3.44
CA LEU A 128 -4.72 20.27 -2.39
C LEU A 128 -4.62 21.78 -2.59
N ALA A 129 -4.54 22.26 -3.82
CA ALA A 129 -4.56 23.68 -4.12
C ALA A 129 -5.87 24.33 -3.65
N ASP A 130 -7.01 23.66 -3.78
CA ASP A 130 -8.29 24.15 -3.26
C ASP A 130 -8.35 24.17 -1.73
N LEU A 131 -7.82 23.13 -1.06
CA LEU A 131 -7.89 23.01 0.41
C LEU A 131 -6.94 23.98 1.13
N MET A 132 -5.70 24.10 0.66
CA MET A 132 -4.63 24.83 1.34
C MET A 132 -4.06 25.97 0.49
N GLY A 133 -4.61 26.26 -0.66
CA GLY A 133 -4.14 27.30 -1.57
C GLY A 133 -2.97 26.82 -2.43
N GLY A 134 -3.00 27.17 -3.72
CA GLY A 134 -2.05 26.69 -4.73
C GLY A 134 -0.58 26.84 -4.36
N THR A 135 -0.18 27.97 -3.74
CA THR A 135 1.23 28.17 -3.36
C THR A 135 1.69 27.20 -2.27
N ARG A 136 0.86 26.90 -1.26
CA ARG A 136 1.24 25.94 -0.19
C ARG A 136 1.25 24.51 -0.71
N ALA A 137 0.31 24.16 -1.60
CA ALA A 137 0.31 22.86 -2.29
C ALA A 137 1.58 22.70 -3.15
N ALA A 138 1.96 23.72 -3.92
CA ALA A 138 3.18 23.73 -4.72
C ALA A 138 4.46 23.62 -3.89
N VAL A 139 4.52 24.29 -2.72
CA VAL A 139 5.65 24.16 -1.78
C VAL A 139 5.77 22.73 -1.27
N LEU A 140 4.64 22.12 -0.89
CA LEU A 140 4.61 20.76 -0.40
C LEU A 140 5.07 19.78 -1.49
N ALA A 141 4.56 19.92 -2.71
CA ALA A 141 4.97 19.10 -3.86
C ALA A 141 6.45 19.25 -4.22
N ALA A 142 6.98 20.48 -4.17
CA ALA A 142 8.39 20.76 -4.44
C ALA A 142 9.35 20.16 -3.38
N LEU A 143 8.83 19.83 -2.20
CA LEU A 143 9.55 19.16 -1.11
C LEU A 143 9.52 17.63 -1.20
N ARG A 144 9.04 17.05 -2.30
CA ARG A 144 9.33 15.64 -2.63
C ARG A 144 10.84 15.37 -2.60
N ASP A 145 11.62 16.39 -2.99
CA ASP A 145 13.05 16.48 -2.76
C ASP A 145 13.35 17.54 -1.68
N SER A 146 14.17 17.18 -0.69
CA SER A 146 14.62 18.11 0.36
C SER A 146 15.21 19.40 -0.24
N ALA A 147 14.78 20.56 0.26
CA ALA A 147 15.19 21.86 -0.29
C ALA A 147 15.28 22.96 0.77
N SER A 148 16.18 23.92 0.56
CA SER A 148 16.25 25.15 1.35
C SER A 148 15.16 26.14 0.96
N THR A 149 14.89 27.12 1.84
CA THR A 149 13.94 28.20 1.58
C THR A 149 14.28 28.99 0.32
N THR A 150 15.58 29.24 0.05
CA THR A 150 16.04 29.92 -1.16
C THR A 150 15.77 29.09 -2.41
N GLN A 151 16.07 27.79 -2.38
CA GLN A 151 15.81 26.89 -3.51
C GLN A 151 14.31 26.81 -3.83
N LEU A 152 13.45 26.77 -2.81
CA LEU A 152 11.99 26.79 -2.99
C LEU A 152 11.51 28.13 -3.59
N ALA A 153 12.01 29.25 -3.09
CA ALA A 153 11.67 30.58 -3.59
C ALA A 153 12.04 30.72 -5.08
N THR A 154 13.22 30.23 -5.47
CA THR A 154 13.66 30.20 -6.87
C THR A 154 12.81 29.29 -7.74
N ARG A 155 12.56 28.04 -7.31
CA ARG A 155 11.78 27.05 -8.07
C ARG A 155 10.34 27.48 -8.31
N LEU A 156 9.75 28.18 -7.35
CA LEU A 156 8.34 28.58 -7.38
C LEU A 156 8.14 30.04 -7.75
N HIS A 157 9.21 30.76 -8.14
CA HIS A 157 9.17 32.18 -8.52
C HIS A 157 8.47 33.08 -7.48
N THR A 158 8.76 32.85 -6.19
CA THR A 158 8.18 33.61 -5.07
C THR A 158 9.27 34.29 -4.24
N SER A 159 8.90 35.29 -3.45
CA SER A 159 9.87 35.98 -2.58
C SER A 159 10.31 35.10 -1.40
N LEU A 160 11.53 35.31 -0.92
CA LEU A 160 12.08 34.59 0.24
C LEU A 160 11.22 34.81 1.51
N ALA A 161 10.67 36.01 1.68
CA ALA A 161 9.79 36.35 2.79
C ALA A 161 8.46 35.58 2.73
N ALA A 162 7.85 35.47 1.55
CA ALA A 162 6.65 34.65 1.35
C ALA A 162 6.95 33.16 1.57
N MET A 163 8.06 32.66 1.03
CA MET A 163 8.47 31.26 1.19
C MET A 163 8.75 30.89 2.65
N SER A 164 9.39 31.79 3.41
CA SER A 164 9.61 31.62 4.85
C SER A 164 8.29 31.53 5.62
N ARG A 165 7.27 32.29 5.20
CA ARG A 165 5.93 32.24 5.80
C ARG A 165 5.23 30.92 5.49
N HIS A 166 5.24 30.48 4.23
CA HIS A 166 4.63 29.21 3.83
C HIS A 166 5.28 28.01 4.53
N THR A 167 6.61 27.93 4.54
CA THR A 167 7.34 26.86 5.24
C THR A 167 7.10 26.89 6.75
N LYS A 168 7.00 28.07 7.38
CA LYS A 168 6.60 28.17 8.79
C LYS A 168 5.23 27.57 9.04
N THR A 169 4.23 27.93 8.24
CA THR A 169 2.85 27.41 8.38
C THR A 169 2.79 25.90 8.15
N LEU A 170 3.46 25.39 7.10
CA LEU A 170 3.51 23.94 6.83
C LEU A 170 4.22 23.16 7.95
N ARG A 171 5.26 23.74 8.55
CA ARG A 171 5.95 23.16 9.70
C ARG A 171 5.06 23.15 10.94
N GLN A 172 4.33 24.24 11.20
CA GLN A 172 3.37 24.32 12.32
C GLN A 172 2.22 23.32 12.17
N ALA A 173 1.80 23.04 10.94
CA ALA A 173 0.83 21.99 10.63
C ALA A 173 1.41 20.57 10.69
N GLY A 174 2.70 20.41 11.00
CA GLY A 174 3.38 19.11 11.04
C GLY A 174 3.54 18.45 9.67
N LEU A 175 3.41 19.19 8.56
CA LEU A 175 3.55 18.65 7.21
C LEU A 175 5.01 18.58 6.74
N ILE A 176 5.85 19.50 7.22
CA ILE A 176 7.29 19.53 6.91
C ILE A 176 8.12 19.60 8.19
N THR A 177 9.34 19.08 8.10
CA THR A 177 10.39 19.23 9.12
C THR A 177 11.50 20.15 8.61
N THR A 178 12.42 20.53 9.48
CA THR A 178 13.57 21.38 9.13
C THR A 178 14.81 20.86 9.82
N THR A 179 15.87 20.62 9.04
CA THR A 179 17.15 20.10 9.53
C THR A 179 18.26 21.04 9.09
N ARG A 180 19.22 21.31 9.98
CA ARG A 180 20.41 22.08 9.66
C ARG A 180 21.51 21.14 9.15
N CYS A 181 21.93 21.33 7.92
CA CYS A 181 23.02 20.58 7.29
C CYS A 181 24.18 21.54 7.01
N GLY A 182 25.11 21.63 7.95
CA GLY A 182 26.22 22.58 7.90
C GLY A 182 25.73 24.04 7.88
N PRO A 183 26.12 24.86 6.87
CA PRO A 183 25.67 26.24 6.76
C PRO A 183 24.22 26.36 6.27
N ALA A 184 23.64 25.28 5.71
CA ALA A 184 22.32 25.31 5.09
C ALA A 184 21.21 24.81 6.03
N VAL A 185 20.02 25.35 5.84
CA VAL A 185 18.77 24.88 6.45
C VAL A 185 17.93 24.22 5.37
N LEU A 186 17.62 22.95 5.52
CA LEU A 186 16.82 22.17 4.58
C LEU A 186 15.45 21.86 5.19
N HIS A 187 14.42 21.94 4.36
CA HIS A 187 13.09 21.46 4.66
C HIS A 187 12.89 20.11 3.99
N ASP A 188 12.16 19.22 4.66
CA ASP A 188 11.80 17.91 4.14
C ASP A 188 10.35 17.58 4.54
N LEU A 189 9.71 16.68 3.79
CA LEU A 189 8.37 16.19 4.10
C LEU A 189 8.41 15.30 5.35
N THR A 190 7.46 15.51 6.24
CA THR A 190 7.15 14.52 7.27
C THR A 190 6.41 13.33 6.64
N PRO A 191 6.28 12.19 7.36
CA PRO A 191 5.39 11.11 6.92
C PRO A 191 3.95 11.57 6.67
N LEU A 192 3.44 12.55 7.42
CA LEU A 192 2.12 13.13 7.20
C LEU A 192 2.06 13.92 5.88
N GLY A 193 3.03 14.81 5.64
CA GLY A 193 3.11 15.59 4.41
C GLY A 193 3.24 14.72 3.16
N ARG A 194 4.01 13.63 3.24
CA ARG A 194 4.14 12.64 2.17
C ARG A 194 2.83 11.93 1.87
N ARG A 195 2.14 11.43 2.90
CA ARG A 195 0.81 10.80 2.73
C ARG A 195 -0.23 11.75 2.15
N LEU A 196 -0.14 13.04 2.49
CA LEU A 196 -1.07 14.03 1.96
C LEU A 196 -0.89 14.21 0.43
N LEU A 197 0.36 14.20 -0.05
CA LEU A 197 0.67 14.29 -1.48
C LEU A 197 0.41 13.00 -2.26
N ASP A 198 0.60 11.85 -1.61
CA ASP A 198 0.45 10.54 -2.23
C ASP A 198 -1.01 10.02 -2.13
N GLY A 199 -1.87 10.74 -1.41
CA GLY A 199 -3.25 10.36 -1.12
C GLY A 199 -3.38 9.35 0.03
N PRO A 200 -4.60 9.09 0.52
CA PRO A 200 -4.82 8.11 1.57
C PRO A 200 -4.42 6.71 1.07
N LEU A 201 -3.34 6.17 1.63
CA LEU A 201 -3.18 4.72 1.71
C LEU A 201 -4.34 4.24 2.58
N CYS A 202 -5.37 3.64 1.98
CA CYS A 202 -6.48 3.16 2.81
C CYS A 202 -5.94 2.03 3.71
N VAL A 203 -5.94 2.34 5.00
CA VAL A 203 -5.49 1.44 6.05
C VAL A 203 -6.46 0.28 6.05
N THR A 204 -6.06 -0.87 5.54
CA THR A 204 -6.72 -2.12 5.88
C THR A 204 -6.56 -2.30 7.37
N ALA A 205 -7.69 -2.30 8.09
CA ALA A 205 -7.75 -2.58 9.51
C ALA A 205 -7.11 -3.95 9.75
N GLN A 206 -5.84 -3.93 10.14
CA GLN A 206 -5.17 -5.04 10.79
C GLN A 206 -5.96 -5.27 12.07
N ARG A 207 -6.97 -6.17 12.05
CA ARG A 207 -7.44 -6.76 13.29
C ARG A 207 -6.31 -7.65 13.77
N SER A 208 -5.43 -7.04 14.56
CA SER A 208 -4.60 -7.75 15.51
C SER A 208 -5.53 -8.58 16.40
N SER A 209 -5.66 -9.86 16.10
CA SER A 209 -6.04 -10.83 17.12
C SER A 209 -4.79 -11.16 17.92
N PRO A 210 -4.81 -10.96 19.25
CA PRO A 210 -3.71 -11.34 20.12
C PRO A 210 -3.81 -12.83 20.38
N SER A 211 -2.89 -13.62 19.82
CA SER A 211 -2.63 -14.97 20.31
C SER A 211 -1.18 -15.38 20.06
N GLN A 212 -0.29 -14.79 20.84
CA GLN A 212 0.49 -15.57 21.82
C GLN A 212 1.31 -14.60 22.67
N GLY A 213 0.96 -14.55 23.94
CA GLY A 213 1.72 -13.84 24.95
C GLY A 213 3.14 -14.39 25.02
N ALA A 214 4.06 -13.44 25.15
CA ALA A 214 4.92 -13.40 26.33
C ALA A 214 5.87 -14.58 26.57
N ASP A 215 6.73 -14.92 25.59
CA ASP A 215 7.96 -15.66 25.93
C ASP A 215 9.23 -15.18 25.22
N ARG A 216 9.32 -13.90 24.85
CA ARG A 216 10.56 -13.39 24.24
C ARG A 216 10.92 -11.94 24.55
N LEU A 217 10.61 -11.48 25.76
CA LEU A 217 11.05 -10.19 26.27
C LEU A 217 11.60 -10.23 27.71
N LEU A 218 12.20 -11.36 28.10
CA LEU A 218 13.14 -11.44 29.23
C LEU A 218 14.25 -12.42 28.89
N ARG A 219 15.23 -11.95 28.11
CA ARG A 219 16.62 -12.42 28.07
C ARG A 219 17.31 -11.75 26.89
N LEU A 220 17.79 -10.53 27.10
CA LEU A 220 18.89 -9.90 26.34
C LEU A 220 19.34 -8.54 26.94
N CYS A 221 19.11 -8.32 28.24
CA CYS A 221 19.79 -7.26 29.02
C CYS A 221 20.66 -7.87 30.14
N ASP A 222 21.18 -9.08 29.94
CA ASP A 222 22.25 -9.66 30.76
C ASP A 222 23.34 -10.16 29.82
N SER A 223 24.15 -9.24 29.29
CA SER A 223 25.49 -9.54 28.79
C SER A 223 26.25 -8.24 28.56
N HIS A 224 27.32 -8.06 29.34
CA HIS A 224 28.30 -6.97 29.37
C HIS A 224 27.93 -5.79 30.29
N ASP A 225 28.36 -5.84 31.55
CA ASP A 225 29.76 -5.46 31.81
C ASP A 225 30.34 -6.23 32.99
N GLN A 226 31.56 -6.70 32.74
CA GLN A 226 32.51 -7.26 33.69
C GLN A 226 33.55 -6.18 33.98
#